data_AF-A0A2U3KJK5-F1
#
_entry.id   AF-A0A2U3KJK5-F1
#
_cell.length_a   1.000
_cell.length_b   1.000
_cell.length_c   1.000
_cell.angle_alpha   90.00
_cell.angle_beta   90.00
_cell.angle_gamma   90.00
#
_symmetry.space_group_name_H-M   'P 1'
#
loop_
_entity.id
_entity.type
_entity.pdbx_description
1 polymer ?
#
loop_
_entity_poly.entity_id
_entity_poly.type
_entity_poly.pdbx_seq_one_letter_code
_entity_poly.pdbx_strand_id
1 'polypeptide(L)'
;MAGSVRIALAWIYDRDNGVYEHNGATGGFTSYACFDPRRDFAAVVLLNAYPVTFPIIGFLGEHVRQRLAGEPALSLTPVTVPAAGPIRSFFAYWITMLAAGAFMYCSVLGLQGFAAQLLPRRWFLRASAFLQLAVFCLLVSGYFLQRSPATVLVAGPRQSWISWIPSYWFVGMYQQLSGSLHPALGPFARRAWIALTVAVCVTGAAYAASYLRTLRKIVEEPDIAPGFSGRLPLGFQCRWLSRLSGSFESAIVQFSVRSLLRSRQHRMIFAFYLGAGLAFAILFVNAPSGEELPAAYDLWHQPSVPLLASTILLMGCCVVGARVVFSLPLDLRANWIFRGMPFGAGRACLRARRRALWALSVAPAWLLSAAFLFALWPWRPAAVHLAVLALLGITLAEFSFDGVQRIPFTCSYLPGKSNLHLTFWLSMAVVLTGVTEAAVNEQDALKSPLASAGVVAGLGIAAAFSVLRNNWLAGPSRAELRFEEVRSDQLLSLDLSWDGGSAQHAPGERT
;
A
#
# COMPACT_ATOMS: atom_id res chain seq x y z
N MET A 1 -14.66 -6.45 -17.64
CA MET A 1 -14.73 -7.58 -18.60
C MET A 1 -15.59 -8.65 -17.96
N ALA A 2 -16.79 -8.87 -18.48
CA ALA A 2 -17.74 -9.84 -17.95
C ALA A 2 -17.16 -11.25 -18.09
N GLY A 3 -17.20 -12.06 -17.02
CA GLY A 3 -16.67 -13.42 -17.02
C GLY A 3 -17.29 -14.25 -18.15
N SER A 4 -16.45 -15.03 -18.84
CA SER A 4 -16.86 -15.92 -19.94
C SER A 4 -17.72 -17.12 -19.51
N VAL A 5 -17.99 -17.23 -18.21
CA VAL A 5 -18.70 -18.34 -17.58
C VAL A 5 -20.09 -17.89 -17.14
N ARG A 6 -21.13 -18.67 -17.48
CA ARG A 6 -22.52 -18.43 -17.07
C ARG A 6 -23.06 -19.65 -16.33
N ILE A 7 -23.92 -19.44 -15.34
CA ILE A 7 -24.52 -20.54 -14.59
C ILE A 7 -26.03 -20.53 -14.83
N ALA A 8 -26.59 -21.68 -15.18
CA ALA A 8 -28.04 -21.87 -15.31
C ALA A 8 -28.39 -23.34 -15.02
N LEU A 9 -29.51 -23.58 -14.34
CA LEU A 9 -30.02 -24.94 -14.05
C LEU A 9 -28.96 -25.90 -13.45
N ALA A 10 -28.16 -25.40 -12.51
CA ALA A 10 -27.04 -26.13 -11.90
C ALA A 10 -25.96 -26.61 -12.90
N TRP A 11 -25.85 -25.99 -14.07
CA TRP A 11 -24.74 -26.19 -15.01
C TRP A 11 -23.96 -24.90 -15.22
N ILE A 12 -22.65 -25.06 -15.31
CA ILE A 12 -21.71 -23.99 -15.64
C ILE A 12 -21.45 -24.07 -17.15
N TYR A 13 -21.76 -23.01 -17.88
CA TYR A 13 -21.54 -22.90 -19.32
C TYR A 13 -20.38 -21.95 -19.62
N ASP A 14 -19.32 -22.47 -20.20
CA ASP A 14 -18.18 -21.69 -20.69
C ASP A 14 -18.46 -21.24 -22.14
N ARG A 15 -18.60 -19.93 -22.35
CA ARG A 15 -18.86 -19.36 -23.68
C ARG A 15 -17.69 -19.50 -24.64
N ASP A 16 -16.46 -19.56 -24.13
CA ASP A 16 -15.26 -19.59 -24.96
C ASP A 16 -15.11 -20.96 -25.62
N ASN A 17 -15.49 -22.02 -24.89
CA ASN A 17 -15.33 -23.41 -25.32
C ASN A 17 -16.65 -24.09 -25.73
N GLY A 18 -17.82 -23.54 -25.35
CA GLY A 18 -19.14 -24.11 -25.62
C GLY A 18 -19.51 -25.29 -24.72
N VAL A 19 -18.76 -25.50 -23.64
CA VAL A 19 -18.85 -26.67 -22.78
C VAL A 19 -19.73 -26.38 -21.57
N TYR A 20 -20.59 -27.34 -21.25
CA TYR A 20 -21.34 -27.38 -20.00
C TYR A 20 -20.58 -28.25 -19.01
N GLU A 21 -20.30 -27.74 -17.81
CA GLU A 21 -19.59 -28.46 -16.75
C GLU A 21 -20.26 -28.32 -15.39
N HIS A 22 -20.00 -29.28 -14.51
CA HIS A 22 -20.40 -29.25 -13.11
C HIS A 22 -19.44 -30.08 -12.26
N ASN A 23 -19.07 -29.55 -11.09
CA ASN A 23 -18.15 -30.21 -10.16
C ASN A 23 -18.90 -30.58 -8.88
N GLY A 24 -18.50 -31.68 -8.25
CA GLY A 24 -19.08 -32.12 -6.97
C GLY A 24 -17.99 -32.50 -5.98
N ALA A 25 -18.27 -32.27 -4.70
CA ALA A 25 -17.43 -32.72 -3.60
C ALA A 25 -18.31 -33.10 -2.41
N THR A 26 -18.13 -34.30 -1.86
CA THR A 26 -18.92 -34.78 -0.71
C THR A 26 -18.14 -35.85 0.05
N GLY A 27 -17.88 -35.64 1.35
CA GLY A 27 -17.51 -36.72 2.29
C GLY A 27 -16.36 -37.64 1.86
N GLY A 28 -15.30 -37.08 1.28
CA GLY A 28 -14.17 -37.88 0.78
C GLY A 28 -14.25 -38.26 -0.70
N PHE A 29 -15.31 -37.86 -1.41
CA PHE A 29 -15.46 -38.05 -2.86
C PHE A 29 -15.43 -36.71 -3.60
N THR A 30 -14.85 -36.71 -4.79
CA THR A 30 -14.88 -35.58 -5.71
C THR A 30 -15.26 -36.01 -7.12
N SER A 31 -15.92 -35.11 -7.86
CA SER A 31 -16.40 -35.37 -9.21
C SER A 31 -16.24 -34.17 -10.12
N TYR A 32 -16.04 -34.46 -11.41
CA TYR A 32 -16.03 -33.50 -12.51
C TYR A 32 -16.89 -34.08 -13.64
N ALA A 33 -17.87 -33.35 -14.13
CA ALA A 33 -18.70 -33.74 -15.26
C ALA A 33 -18.72 -32.62 -16.29
N CYS A 34 -18.54 -32.95 -17.57
CA CYS A 34 -18.68 -32.00 -18.66
C CYS A 34 -19.32 -32.63 -19.90
N PHE A 35 -19.97 -31.83 -20.73
CA PHE A 35 -20.46 -32.23 -22.04
C PHE A 35 -20.50 -31.05 -23.02
N ASP A 36 -20.33 -31.34 -24.31
CA ASP A 36 -20.47 -30.39 -25.41
C ASP A 36 -21.42 -30.96 -26.47
N PRO A 37 -22.67 -30.47 -26.56
CA PRO A 37 -23.64 -30.93 -27.54
C PRO A 37 -23.23 -30.67 -28.99
N ARG A 38 -22.32 -29.71 -29.26
CA ARG A 38 -21.89 -29.37 -30.62
C ARG A 38 -20.78 -30.27 -31.12
N ARG A 39 -19.90 -30.70 -30.22
CA ARG A 39 -18.77 -31.59 -30.51
C ARG A 39 -19.05 -33.06 -30.19
N ASP A 40 -20.26 -33.36 -29.71
CA ASP A 40 -20.77 -34.70 -29.41
C ASP A 40 -19.87 -35.50 -28.46
N PHE A 41 -19.50 -34.89 -27.33
CA PHE A 41 -18.78 -35.60 -26.28
C PHE A 41 -19.31 -35.27 -24.89
N ALA A 42 -19.15 -36.23 -23.98
CA ALA A 42 -19.37 -36.08 -22.54
C ALA A 42 -18.28 -36.82 -21.78
N ALA A 43 -17.84 -36.26 -20.66
CA ALA A 43 -16.86 -36.87 -19.78
C ALA A 43 -17.28 -36.72 -18.32
N VAL A 44 -17.17 -37.81 -17.56
CA VAL A 44 -17.40 -37.82 -16.12
C VAL A 44 -16.19 -38.45 -15.46
N VAL A 45 -15.65 -37.77 -14.46
CA VAL A 45 -14.51 -38.21 -13.66
C VAL A 45 -14.96 -38.26 -12.21
N LEU A 46 -14.69 -39.37 -11.54
CA LEU A 46 -14.99 -39.59 -10.13
C LEU A 46 -13.71 -40.00 -9.40
N LEU A 47 -13.52 -39.47 -8.21
CA LEU A 47 -12.41 -39.81 -7.34
C LEU A 47 -12.92 -40.06 -5.91
N ASN A 48 -12.49 -41.17 -5.32
CA ASN A 48 -12.79 -41.57 -3.95
C ASN A 48 -11.83 -40.94 -2.92
N ALA A 49 -11.35 -39.73 -3.20
CA ALA A 49 -10.52 -38.96 -2.29
C ALA A 49 -10.88 -37.47 -2.35
N TYR A 50 -10.76 -36.80 -1.20
CA TYR A 50 -10.79 -35.35 -1.15
C TYR A 50 -9.37 -34.81 -1.39
N PRO A 51 -9.14 -34.01 -2.44
CA PRO A 51 -7.83 -33.45 -2.72
C PRO A 51 -7.47 -32.39 -1.68
N VAL A 52 -6.62 -32.73 -0.70
CA VAL A 52 -6.15 -31.78 0.34
C VAL A 52 -5.09 -30.81 -0.21
N THR A 53 -4.28 -31.25 -1.17
CA THR A 53 -3.09 -30.49 -1.62
C THR A 53 -3.11 -30.10 -3.11
N PHE A 54 -3.82 -30.85 -3.96
CA PHE A 54 -3.86 -30.60 -5.41
C PHE A 54 -5.22 -31.03 -6.01
N PRO A 55 -5.96 -30.15 -6.72
CA PRO A 55 -7.31 -30.42 -7.22
C PRO A 55 -7.29 -31.33 -8.47
N ILE A 56 -6.84 -32.57 -8.28
CA ILE A 56 -6.55 -33.52 -9.36
C ILE A 56 -7.77 -33.83 -10.24
N ILE A 57 -8.98 -33.82 -9.65
CA ILE A 57 -10.23 -34.11 -10.36
C ILE A 57 -10.48 -33.11 -11.50
N GLY A 58 -10.23 -31.81 -11.25
CA GLY A 58 -10.43 -30.77 -12.25
C GLY A 58 -9.37 -30.82 -13.35
N PHE A 59 -8.11 -31.12 -12.98
CA PHE A 59 -7.03 -31.33 -13.96
C PHE A 59 -7.27 -32.55 -14.84
N LEU A 60 -7.75 -33.65 -14.25
CA LEU A 60 -8.06 -34.87 -14.97
C LEU A 60 -9.27 -34.68 -15.90
N GLY A 61 -10.31 -34.03 -15.40
CA GLY A 61 -11.48 -33.64 -16.19
C GLY A 61 -11.11 -32.80 -17.41
N GLU A 62 -10.32 -31.73 -17.19
CA GLU A 62 -9.89 -30.84 -18.25
C GLU A 62 -8.92 -31.52 -19.24
N HIS A 63 -8.04 -32.41 -18.78
CA HIS A 63 -7.20 -33.21 -19.67
C HIS A 63 -8.04 -34.05 -20.63
N VAL A 64 -9.02 -34.79 -20.09
CA VAL A 64 -9.91 -35.64 -20.89
C VAL A 64 -10.72 -34.78 -21.86
N ARG A 65 -11.27 -33.66 -21.40
CA ARG A 65 -11.99 -32.70 -22.25
C ARG A 65 -11.13 -32.21 -23.40
N GLN A 66 -9.89 -31.78 -23.13
CA GLN A 66 -8.98 -31.26 -24.17
C GLN A 66 -8.61 -32.35 -25.18
N ARG A 67 -8.38 -33.60 -24.73
CA ARG A 67 -8.17 -34.74 -25.63
C ARG A 67 -9.37 -34.99 -26.54
N LEU A 68 -10.58 -34.99 -25.99
CA LEU A 68 -11.81 -35.19 -26.76
C LEU A 68 -12.10 -34.02 -27.71
N ALA A 69 -11.73 -32.81 -27.32
CA ALA A 69 -11.86 -31.59 -28.10
C ALA A 69 -10.81 -31.43 -29.21
N GLY A 70 -9.80 -32.30 -29.28
CA GLY A 70 -8.67 -32.17 -30.21
C GLY A 70 -7.67 -31.06 -29.84
N GLU A 71 -7.74 -30.55 -28.61
CA GLU A 71 -6.86 -29.53 -28.06
C GLU A 71 -5.61 -30.16 -27.43
N PRO A 72 -4.47 -29.44 -27.38
CA PRO A 72 -3.28 -29.93 -26.68
C PRO A 72 -3.59 -30.10 -25.18
N ALA A 73 -3.66 -31.35 -24.74
CA ALA A 73 -4.13 -31.70 -23.40
C ALA A 73 -3.12 -31.34 -22.29
N LEU A 74 -3.63 -30.82 -21.17
CA LEU A 74 -2.89 -30.52 -19.95
C LEU A 74 -2.19 -31.77 -19.44
N SER A 75 -0.86 -31.77 -19.31
CA SER A 75 -0.18 -32.98 -18.84
C SER A 75 -0.64 -33.39 -17.43
N LEU A 76 -0.97 -34.68 -17.26
CA LEU A 76 -1.34 -35.29 -15.97
C LEU A 76 -0.13 -35.72 -15.15
N THR A 77 1.08 -35.50 -15.68
CA THR A 77 2.31 -35.70 -14.91
C THR A 77 2.17 -34.91 -13.61
N PRO A 78 2.15 -35.56 -12.44
CA PRO A 78 1.89 -34.86 -11.21
C PRO A 78 2.89 -33.71 -11.09
N VAL A 79 2.40 -32.54 -10.66
CA VAL A 79 3.27 -31.51 -10.07
C VAL A 79 3.68 -32.01 -8.68
N THR A 80 4.13 -33.26 -8.59
CA THR A 80 5.02 -33.64 -7.52
C THR A 80 6.26 -32.83 -7.79
N VAL A 81 6.65 -32.01 -6.82
CA VAL A 81 8.06 -31.79 -6.60
C VAL A 81 8.62 -33.21 -6.43
N PRO A 82 9.29 -33.82 -7.43
CA PRO A 82 10.13 -34.96 -7.15
C PRO A 82 11.03 -34.50 -6.02
N ALA A 83 11.33 -35.39 -5.09
CA ALA A 83 12.35 -35.15 -4.11
C ALA A 83 13.70 -34.97 -4.83
N ALA A 84 13.95 -33.80 -5.41
CA ALA A 84 15.21 -33.13 -5.21
C ALA A 84 15.47 -33.31 -3.72
N GLY A 85 16.54 -34.00 -3.34
CA GLY A 85 16.87 -34.12 -1.92
C GLY A 85 16.77 -32.72 -1.28
N PRO A 86 16.33 -32.61 -0.01
CA PRO A 86 15.99 -31.32 0.62
C PRO A 86 17.07 -30.25 0.42
N ILE A 87 18.33 -30.68 0.29
CA ILE A 87 19.50 -29.88 -0.05
C ILE A 87 19.39 -29.22 -1.43
N ARG A 88 19.06 -29.95 -2.49
CA ARG A 88 18.94 -29.41 -3.85
C ARG A 88 17.77 -28.44 -3.96
N SER A 89 16.62 -28.73 -3.36
CA SER A 89 15.49 -27.79 -3.31
C SER A 89 15.83 -26.53 -2.52
N PHE A 90 16.60 -26.65 -1.43
CA PHE A 90 17.06 -25.49 -0.65
C PHE A 90 17.96 -24.57 -1.48
N PHE A 91 18.96 -25.12 -2.16
CA PHE A 91 19.83 -24.32 -3.05
C PHE A 91 19.07 -23.76 -4.25
N ALA A 92 18.18 -24.55 -4.87
CA ALA A 92 17.33 -24.08 -5.94
C ALA A 92 16.48 -22.89 -5.50
N TYR A 93 15.87 -22.97 -4.31
CA TYR A 93 15.09 -21.87 -3.73
C TYR A 93 15.92 -20.61 -3.58
N TRP A 94 17.08 -20.68 -2.93
CA TRP A 94 17.94 -19.51 -2.73
C TRP A 94 18.46 -18.92 -4.04
N ILE A 95 18.89 -19.75 -4.98
CA ILE A 95 19.32 -19.28 -6.31
C ILE A 95 18.17 -18.55 -7.02
N THR A 96 16.96 -19.10 -6.94
CA THR A 96 15.79 -18.47 -7.57
C THR A 96 15.38 -17.17 -6.91
N MET A 97 15.50 -17.11 -5.58
CA MET A 97 15.17 -15.92 -4.83
C MET A 97 16.19 -14.80 -5.07
N LEU A 98 17.48 -15.15 -5.14
CA LEU A 98 18.55 -14.22 -5.51
C LEU A 98 18.39 -13.72 -6.95
N ALA A 99 18.07 -14.60 -7.90
CA ALA A 99 17.83 -14.22 -9.29
C ALA A 99 16.59 -13.33 -9.44
N ALA A 100 15.49 -13.66 -8.76
CA ALA A 100 14.29 -12.84 -8.74
C ALA A 100 14.58 -11.46 -8.13
N GLY A 101 15.32 -11.41 -7.01
CA GLY A 101 15.78 -10.17 -6.38
C GLY A 101 16.68 -9.34 -7.30
N ALA A 102 17.64 -9.98 -7.97
CA ALA A 102 18.53 -9.33 -8.93
C ALA A 102 17.77 -8.79 -10.15
N PHE A 103 16.82 -9.55 -10.70
CA PHE A 103 15.95 -9.10 -11.79
C PHE A 103 15.13 -7.88 -11.39
N MET A 104 14.54 -7.90 -10.20
CA MET A 104 13.75 -6.81 -9.66
C MET A 104 14.61 -5.56 -9.46
N TYR A 105 15.75 -5.70 -8.81
CA TYR A 105 16.73 -4.63 -8.60
C TYR A 105 17.20 -4.02 -9.92
N CYS A 106 17.61 -4.85 -10.89
CA CYS A 106 18.01 -4.39 -12.21
C CYS A 106 16.86 -3.72 -12.95
N SER A 107 15.64 -4.24 -12.89
CA SER A 107 14.48 -3.62 -13.56
C SER A 107 14.18 -2.23 -13.01
N VAL A 108 14.22 -2.05 -11.67
CA VAL A 108 14.05 -0.73 -11.04
C VAL A 108 15.18 0.21 -11.43
N LEU A 109 16.43 -0.24 -11.31
CA LEU A 109 17.60 0.58 -11.66
C LEU A 109 17.65 0.94 -13.14
N GLY A 110 17.32 0.01 -14.03
CA GLY A 110 17.25 0.24 -15.47
C GLY A 110 16.20 1.28 -15.81
N LEU A 111 15.00 1.18 -15.21
CA LEU A 111 13.94 2.18 -15.38
C LEU A 111 14.37 3.56 -14.85
N GLN A 112 15.05 3.61 -13.70
CA GLN A 112 15.64 4.85 -13.18
C GLN A 112 16.74 5.40 -14.09
N GLY A 113 17.61 4.54 -14.63
CA GLY A 113 18.68 4.90 -15.55
C GLY A 113 18.14 5.47 -16.86
N PHE A 114 17.08 4.88 -17.43
CA PHE A 114 16.40 5.43 -18.60
C PHE A 114 15.70 6.75 -18.29
N ALA A 115 15.01 6.86 -17.16
CA ALA A 115 14.39 8.11 -16.75
C ALA A 115 15.44 9.23 -16.56
N ALA A 116 16.65 8.89 -16.11
CA ALA A 116 17.76 9.83 -16.01
C ALA A 116 18.28 10.32 -17.37
N GLN A 117 18.14 9.50 -18.42
CA GLN A 117 18.56 9.85 -19.77
C GLN A 117 17.52 10.67 -20.54
N LEU A 118 16.23 10.41 -20.29
CA LEU A 118 15.11 11.05 -21.00
C LEU A 118 14.68 12.38 -20.35
N LEU A 119 14.79 12.52 -19.02
CA LEU A 119 14.32 13.71 -18.30
C LEU A 119 15.48 14.65 -17.93
N PRO A 120 15.29 15.98 -18.01
CA PRO A 120 16.23 16.95 -17.46
C PRO A 120 16.47 16.71 -15.95
N ARG A 121 17.71 16.87 -15.45
CA ARG A 121 18.14 16.59 -14.06
C ARG A 121 17.16 17.10 -12.98
N ARG A 122 16.56 18.28 -13.21
CA ARG A 122 15.57 18.92 -12.31
C ARG A 122 14.26 18.14 -12.19
N TRP A 123 13.78 17.59 -13.30
CA TRP A 123 12.59 16.74 -13.33
C TRP A 123 12.92 15.33 -12.87
N PHE A 124 14.10 14.80 -13.23
CA PHE A 124 14.55 13.49 -12.77
C PHE A 124 14.63 13.39 -11.25
N LEU A 125 15.18 14.40 -10.56
CA LEU A 125 15.25 14.40 -9.08
C LEU A 125 13.87 14.42 -8.41
N ARG A 126 12.86 15.02 -9.05
CA ARG A 126 11.48 15.02 -8.54
C ARG A 126 10.73 13.75 -8.92
N ALA A 127 10.86 13.33 -10.18
CA ALA A 127 10.19 12.17 -10.75
C ALA A 127 10.74 10.85 -10.21
N SER A 128 12.03 10.75 -9.90
CA SER A 128 12.64 9.52 -9.37
C SER A 128 12.02 9.11 -8.04
N ALA A 129 11.61 10.06 -7.19
CA ALA A 129 10.93 9.72 -5.93
C ALA A 129 9.52 9.14 -6.19
N PHE A 130 8.78 9.72 -7.14
CA PHE A 130 7.47 9.22 -7.55
C PHE A 130 7.56 7.89 -8.30
N LEU A 131 8.60 7.70 -9.10
CA LEU A 131 8.87 6.46 -9.83
C LEU A 131 9.26 5.33 -8.87
N GLN A 132 10.15 5.59 -7.91
CA GLN A 132 10.49 4.63 -6.85
C GLN A 132 9.27 4.23 -6.04
N LEU A 133 8.41 5.21 -5.72
CA LEU A 133 7.14 4.95 -5.06
C LEU A 133 6.20 4.09 -5.92
N ALA A 134 5.96 4.49 -7.17
CA ALA A 134 5.05 3.78 -8.06
C ALA A 134 5.52 2.33 -8.28
N VAL A 135 6.83 2.14 -8.43
CA VAL A 135 7.44 0.81 -8.56
C VAL A 135 7.27 0.02 -7.27
N PHE A 136 7.58 0.57 -6.09
CA PHE A 136 7.36 -0.12 -4.82
C PHE A 136 5.89 -0.53 -4.63
N CYS A 137 4.96 0.40 -4.82
CA CYS A 137 3.53 0.13 -4.75
C CYS A 137 3.12 -0.96 -5.74
N LEU A 138 3.56 -0.89 -7.01
CA LEU A 138 3.23 -1.85 -8.06
C LEU A 138 3.76 -3.24 -7.72
N LEU A 139 5.00 -3.35 -7.23
CA LEU A 139 5.61 -4.63 -6.90
C LEU A 139 4.93 -5.31 -5.71
N VAL A 140 4.66 -4.56 -4.63
CA VAL A 140 3.96 -5.10 -3.46
C VAL A 140 2.51 -5.44 -3.83
N SER A 141 1.84 -4.58 -4.59
CA SER A 141 0.48 -4.83 -5.11
C SER A 141 0.43 -6.05 -6.02
N GLY A 142 1.40 -6.20 -6.92
CA GLY A 142 1.51 -7.30 -7.88
C GLY A 142 1.82 -8.64 -7.21
N TYR A 143 2.62 -8.64 -6.14
CA TYR A 143 2.82 -9.81 -5.31
C TYR A 143 1.49 -10.28 -4.69
N PHE A 144 0.71 -9.35 -4.15
CA PHE A 144 -0.58 -9.67 -3.53
C PHE A 144 -1.71 -9.96 -4.53
N LEU A 145 -1.58 -9.50 -5.78
CA LEU A 145 -2.48 -9.85 -6.89
C LEU A 145 -2.26 -11.27 -7.41
N GLN A 146 -1.20 -11.95 -6.97
CA GLN A 146 -0.78 -13.20 -7.58
C GLN A 146 -1.70 -14.36 -7.16
N ARG A 147 -2.54 -14.81 -8.09
CA ARG A 147 -3.36 -16.02 -7.95
C ARG A 147 -2.49 -17.26 -7.78
N SER A 148 -3.02 -18.24 -7.04
CA SER A 148 -2.29 -19.47 -6.71
C SER A 148 -1.73 -20.13 -7.98
N PRO A 149 -0.48 -20.64 -7.96
CA PRO A 149 0.17 -21.21 -9.14
C PRO A 149 -0.60 -22.41 -9.71
N ALA A 150 -1.41 -23.11 -8.90
CA ALA A 150 -2.27 -24.20 -9.34
C ALA A 150 -3.39 -23.70 -10.29
N THR A 151 -4.04 -22.57 -9.99
CA THR A 151 -5.09 -22.00 -10.86
C THR A 151 -4.54 -21.53 -12.21
N VAL A 152 -3.28 -21.07 -12.24
CA VAL A 152 -2.59 -20.67 -13.46
C VAL A 152 -2.14 -21.84 -14.32
N LEU A 153 -1.88 -23.01 -13.73
CA LEU A 153 -1.58 -24.22 -14.50
C LEU A 153 -2.82 -24.78 -15.21
N VAL A 154 -4.01 -24.65 -14.62
CA VAL A 154 -5.29 -25.05 -15.25
C VAL A 154 -5.74 -24.02 -16.30
N ALA A 155 -5.67 -22.73 -15.98
CA ALA A 155 -6.17 -21.65 -16.83
C ALA A 155 -5.12 -21.05 -17.80
N GLY A 156 -3.84 -21.42 -17.63
CA GLY A 156 -2.71 -20.89 -18.40
C GLY A 156 -2.81 -21.05 -19.91
N PRO A 157 -3.35 -22.16 -20.45
CA PRO A 157 -3.63 -22.27 -21.88
C PRO A 157 -4.75 -21.33 -22.36
N ARG A 158 -5.69 -20.95 -21.49
CA ARG A 158 -6.86 -20.12 -21.83
C ARG A 158 -6.59 -18.61 -21.78
N GLN A 159 -5.56 -18.14 -21.07
CA GLN A 159 -5.29 -16.69 -20.89
C GLN A 159 -3.81 -16.32 -21.11
N SER A 160 -3.53 -15.75 -22.28
CA SER A 160 -2.16 -15.41 -22.75
C SER A 160 -1.44 -14.36 -21.89
N TRP A 161 -2.16 -13.50 -21.18
CA TRP A 161 -1.58 -12.41 -20.36
C TRP A 161 -0.94 -12.91 -19.07
N ILE A 162 -1.46 -14.00 -18.48
CA ILE A 162 -0.93 -14.59 -17.24
C ILE A 162 0.50 -15.11 -17.47
N SER A 163 0.80 -15.54 -18.69
CA SER A 163 2.12 -16.00 -19.10
C SER A 163 3.22 -14.92 -19.08
N TRP A 164 2.85 -13.64 -18.89
CA TRP A 164 3.78 -12.51 -18.86
C TRP A 164 4.10 -11.99 -17.46
N ILE A 165 3.50 -12.57 -16.40
CA ILE A 165 3.79 -12.16 -15.03
C ILE A 165 5.14 -12.77 -14.59
N PRO A 166 6.14 -11.95 -14.19
CA PRO A 166 7.49 -12.42 -13.89
C PRO A 166 7.56 -13.49 -12.81
N SER A 167 6.66 -13.45 -11.83
CA SER A 167 6.61 -14.40 -10.73
C SER A 167 6.48 -15.85 -11.21
N TYR A 168 5.70 -16.13 -12.26
CA TYR A 168 5.56 -17.48 -12.82
C TYR A 168 6.81 -17.93 -13.58
N TRP A 169 7.59 -16.99 -14.14
CA TRP A 169 8.87 -17.31 -14.78
C TRP A 169 9.87 -17.86 -13.75
N PHE A 170 9.99 -17.20 -12.60
CA PHE A 170 10.89 -17.64 -11.53
C PHE A 170 10.41 -18.94 -10.84
N VAL A 171 9.10 -19.21 -10.79
CA VAL A 171 8.58 -20.53 -10.37
C VAL A 171 9.02 -21.62 -11.35
N GLY A 172 8.93 -21.38 -12.66
CA GLY A 172 9.45 -22.31 -13.67
C GLY A 172 10.96 -22.54 -13.53
N MET A 173 11.72 -21.49 -13.24
CA MET A 173 13.16 -21.58 -12.98
C MET A 173 13.49 -22.39 -11.72
N TYR A 174 12.70 -22.24 -10.65
CA TYR A 174 12.83 -23.02 -9.42
C TYR A 174 12.60 -24.51 -9.66
N GLN A 175 11.58 -24.84 -10.44
CA GLN A 175 11.32 -26.23 -10.79
C GLN A 175 12.38 -26.81 -11.73
N GLN A 176 12.93 -25.99 -12.64
CA GLN A 176 14.07 -26.39 -13.47
C GLN A 176 15.29 -26.75 -12.61
N LEU A 177 15.66 -25.89 -11.66
CA LEU A 177 16.81 -26.08 -10.77
C LEU A 177 16.58 -27.20 -9.75
N SER A 178 15.33 -27.42 -9.34
CA SER A 178 14.95 -28.55 -8.50
C SER A 178 14.95 -29.88 -9.28
N GLY A 179 15.18 -29.88 -10.59
CA GLY A 179 15.22 -31.09 -11.43
C GLY A 179 13.83 -31.69 -11.68
N SER A 180 12.79 -30.88 -11.54
CA SER A 180 11.38 -31.25 -11.59
C SER A 180 10.63 -30.52 -12.69
N LEU A 181 11.19 -30.49 -13.89
CA LEU A 181 10.65 -29.63 -14.93
C LEU A 181 9.43 -30.30 -15.57
N HIS A 182 8.24 -29.89 -15.12
CA HIS A 182 7.01 -30.20 -15.82
C HIS A 182 7.08 -29.60 -17.25
N PRO A 183 6.76 -30.34 -18.32
CA PRO A 183 6.94 -29.87 -19.71
C PRO A 183 6.26 -28.52 -19.99
N ALA A 184 5.09 -28.29 -19.39
CA ALA A 184 4.34 -27.03 -19.50
C ALA A 184 5.06 -25.82 -18.88
N LEU A 185 6.03 -26.02 -17.98
CA LEU A 185 6.76 -24.95 -17.28
C LEU A 185 8.12 -24.62 -17.90
N GLY A 186 8.59 -25.45 -18.83
CA GLY A 186 9.80 -25.20 -19.63
C GLY A 186 9.88 -23.82 -20.33
N PRO A 187 8.83 -23.34 -21.02
CA PRO A 187 8.89 -22.02 -21.66
C PRO A 187 8.99 -20.87 -20.66
N PHE A 188 8.40 -21.00 -19.47
CA PHE A 188 8.50 -19.98 -18.42
C PHE A 188 9.90 -19.89 -17.81
N ALA A 189 10.56 -21.04 -17.60
CA ALA A 189 11.94 -21.08 -17.12
C ALA A 189 12.90 -20.41 -18.13
N ARG A 190 12.72 -20.66 -19.44
CA ARG A 190 13.50 -19.99 -20.49
C ARG A 190 13.29 -18.48 -20.49
N ARG A 191 12.03 -18.03 -20.33
CA ARG A 191 11.70 -16.61 -20.22
C ARG A 191 12.35 -15.96 -18.99
N ALA A 192 12.47 -16.66 -17.87
CA ALA A 192 13.15 -16.16 -16.67
C ALA A 192 14.62 -15.79 -16.96
N TRP A 193 15.36 -16.70 -17.61
CA TRP A 193 16.75 -16.47 -17.97
C TRP A 193 16.92 -15.33 -18.99
N ILE A 194 16.05 -15.27 -20.01
CA ILE A 194 16.07 -14.17 -21.00
C ILE A 194 15.76 -12.83 -20.31
N ALA A 195 14.73 -12.78 -19.47
CA ALA A 195 14.35 -11.56 -18.76
C ALA A 195 15.45 -11.08 -17.81
N LEU A 196 16.10 -12.00 -17.09
CA LEU A 196 17.21 -11.69 -16.19
C LEU A 196 18.41 -11.12 -16.96
N THR A 197 18.83 -11.79 -18.03
CA THR A 197 19.98 -11.35 -18.86
C THR A 197 19.71 -10.00 -19.50
N VAL A 198 18.52 -9.80 -20.09
CA VAL A 198 18.10 -8.52 -20.66
C VAL A 198 18.09 -7.42 -19.60
N ALA A 199 17.51 -7.67 -18.42
CA ALA A 199 17.45 -6.68 -17.35
C ALA A 199 18.85 -6.23 -16.89
N VAL A 200 19.78 -7.18 -16.72
CA VAL A 200 21.17 -6.88 -16.34
C VAL A 200 21.88 -6.07 -17.43
N CYS A 201 21.81 -6.49 -18.69
CA CYS A 201 22.45 -5.79 -19.81
C CYS A 201 21.90 -4.37 -19.98
N VAL A 202 20.58 -4.21 -19.94
CA VAL A 202 19.90 -2.92 -20.04
C VAL A 202 20.31 -1.98 -18.90
N THR A 203 20.37 -2.49 -17.68
CA THR A 203 20.78 -1.70 -16.51
C THR A 203 22.24 -1.27 -16.61
N GLY A 204 23.12 -2.19 -16.99
CA GLY A 204 24.54 -1.91 -17.23
C GLY A 204 24.74 -0.83 -18.29
N ALA A 205 24.05 -0.94 -19.43
CA ALA A 205 24.10 0.05 -20.50
C ALA A 205 23.53 1.41 -20.07
N ALA A 206 22.38 1.42 -19.38
CA ALA A 206 21.74 2.63 -18.91
C ALA A 206 22.60 3.38 -17.89
N TYR A 207 23.24 2.65 -16.97
CA TYR A 207 24.11 3.21 -15.95
C TYR A 207 25.46 3.65 -16.53
N ALA A 208 26.06 2.89 -17.44
CA ALA A 208 27.28 3.30 -18.14
C ALA A 208 27.04 4.59 -18.94
N ALA A 209 25.94 4.69 -19.69
CA ALA A 209 25.57 5.90 -20.41
C ALA A 209 25.24 7.08 -19.48
N SER A 210 24.60 6.81 -18.33
CA SER A 210 24.37 7.82 -17.30
C SER A 210 25.68 8.30 -16.68
N TYR A 211 26.60 7.39 -16.33
CA TYR A 211 27.91 7.70 -15.78
C TYR A 211 28.71 8.59 -16.74
N LEU A 212 28.83 8.19 -18.01
CA LEU A 212 29.58 8.95 -19.02
C LEU A 212 29.01 10.35 -19.28
N ARG A 213 27.68 10.51 -19.25
CA ARG A 213 27.02 11.83 -19.42
C ARG A 213 27.08 12.69 -18.17
N THR A 214 26.95 12.08 -16.99
CA THR A 214 26.77 12.79 -15.73
C THR A 214 28.11 13.17 -15.10
N LEU A 215 29.18 12.41 -15.32
CA LEU A 215 30.54 12.79 -14.91
C LEU A 215 30.97 14.13 -15.52
N ARG A 216 30.59 14.38 -16.79
CA ARG A 216 30.84 15.66 -17.48
C ARG A 216 30.03 16.83 -16.90
N LYS A 217 28.88 16.57 -16.26
CA LYS A 217 27.99 17.61 -15.69
C LYS A 217 28.15 17.83 -14.19
N ILE A 218 28.60 16.83 -13.42
CA ILE A 218 28.80 16.94 -11.98
C ILE A 218 29.99 17.84 -11.65
N VAL A 219 31.00 17.87 -12.52
CA VAL A 219 32.17 18.75 -12.36
C VAL A 219 31.80 20.24 -12.52
N GLU A 220 30.67 20.57 -13.16
CA GLU A 220 30.33 21.95 -13.54
C GLU A 220 29.21 22.61 -12.71
N GLU A 221 28.42 21.89 -11.90
CA GLU A 221 27.27 22.50 -11.18
C GLU A 221 27.07 21.96 -9.75
N PRO A 222 27.01 22.84 -8.73
CA PRO A 222 26.80 22.42 -7.34
C PRO A 222 25.39 21.86 -7.11
N ASP A 223 25.28 20.93 -6.16
CA ASP A 223 24.09 20.10 -5.87
C ASP A 223 22.88 20.83 -5.24
N ILE A 224 22.87 22.17 -5.29
CA ILE A 224 21.81 23.00 -4.72
C ILE A 224 21.13 23.77 -5.85
N ALA A 225 20.09 23.18 -6.42
CA ALA A 225 19.23 23.90 -7.36
C ALA A 225 18.36 24.93 -6.61
N PRO A 226 18.35 26.22 -7.01
CA PRO A 226 17.42 27.20 -6.48
C PRO A 226 15.97 26.80 -6.82
N GLY A 227 15.05 27.21 -5.93
CA GLY A 227 13.61 26.96 -6.08
C GLY A 227 13.09 27.46 -7.43
N PHE A 228 12.21 26.66 -8.05
CA PHE A 228 11.63 26.92 -9.35
C PHE A 228 10.80 28.23 -9.33
N SER A 229 11.37 29.32 -9.85
CA SER A 229 10.68 30.58 -10.17
C SER A 229 10.12 30.59 -11.61
N GLY A 230 9.92 29.40 -12.20
CA GLY A 230 9.42 29.24 -13.57
C GLY A 230 7.89 29.15 -13.62
N ARG A 231 7.28 29.94 -14.49
CA ARG A 231 5.84 29.91 -14.81
C ARG A 231 5.47 28.63 -15.59
N LEU A 232 5.30 27.49 -14.90
CA LEU A 232 4.55 26.35 -15.44
C LEU A 232 3.06 26.49 -15.07
N PRO A 233 2.12 25.96 -15.88
CA PRO A 233 0.69 26.08 -15.67
C PRO A 233 0.18 25.11 -14.58
N LEU A 234 0.90 24.99 -13.46
CA LEU A 234 0.38 24.51 -12.18
C LEU A 234 -0.44 25.62 -11.48
N GLY A 235 -1.18 26.39 -12.28
CA GLY A 235 -2.02 27.51 -11.84
C GLY A 235 -3.20 27.09 -10.95
N PHE A 236 -3.48 25.79 -10.83
CA PHE A 236 -4.52 25.29 -9.95
C PHE A 236 -4.10 25.24 -8.48
N GLN A 237 -2.85 24.87 -8.18
CA GLN A 237 -2.37 24.75 -6.79
C GLN A 237 -1.98 26.10 -6.19
N CYS A 238 -1.30 26.97 -6.93
CA CYS A 238 -0.92 28.29 -6.41
C CYS A 238 -2.12 29.23 -6.21
N ARG A 239 -3.16 29.16 -7.04
CA ARG A 239 -4.34 30.05 -6.96
C ARG A 239 -5.35 29.61 -5.90
N TRP A 240 -5.42 28.32 -5.57
CA TRP A 240 -6.22 27.81 -4.43
C TRP A 240 -5.53 28.11 -3.10
N LEU A 241 -4.20 27.90 -3.02
CA LEU A 241 -3.42 28.21 -1.81
C LEU A 241 -3.37 29.72 -1.51
N SER A 242 -3.21 30.58 -2.52
CA SER A 242 -3.16 32.04 -2.31
C SER A 242 -4.49 32.65 -1.87
N ARG A 243 -5.64 32.06 -2.23
CA ARG A 243 -6.98 32.49 -1.78
C ARG A 243 -7.25 32.20 -0.30
N LEU A 244 -6.48 31.28 0.28
CA LEU A 244 -6.58 30.90 1.69
C LEU A 244 -5.78 31.82 2.63
N SER A 245 -4.99 32.76 2.10
CA SER A 245 -3.88 33.49 2.75
C SER A 245 -4.22 34.43 3.94
N GLY A 246 -5.46 34.47 4.43
CA GLY A 246 -5.85 35.43 5.47
C GLY A 246 -5.68 34.97 6.92
N SER A 247 -5.51 33.67 7.18
CA SER A 247 -5.56 33.09 8.54
C SER A 247 -4.30 32.30 8.89
N PHE A 248 -3.87 32.36 10.16
CA PHE A 248 -2.83 31.51 10.74
C PHE A 248 -3.01 30.03 10.40
N GLU A 249 -4.26 29.55 10.38
CA GLU A 249 -4.60 28.18 10.05
C GLU A 249 -4.19 27.82 8.61
N SER A 250 -4.38 28.75 7.67
CA SER A 250 -4.00 28.56 6.27
C SER A 250 -2.49 28.54 6.06
N ALA A 251 -1.74 29.34 6.83
CA ALA A 251 -0.29 29.42 6.73
C ALA A 251 0.35 28.10 7.15
N ILE A 252 -0.15 27.47 8.21
CA ILE A 252 0.30 26.15 8.66
C ILE A 252 -0.05 25.07 7.64
N VAL A 253 -1.24 25.12 7.02
CA VAL A 253 -1.62 24.17 5.95
C VAL A 253 -0.68 24.33 4.74
N GLN A 254 -0.46 25.56 4.27
CA GLN A 254 0.45 25.83 3.16
C GLN A 254 1.87 25.39 3.47
N PHE A 255 2.37 25.68 4.67
CA PHE A 255 3.66 25.22 5.16
C PHE A 255 3.72 23.70 5.10
N SER A 256 2.76 23.00 5.72
CA SER A 256 2.72 21.54 5.78
C SER A 256 2.71 20.88 4.40
N VAL A 257 1.90 21.39 3.48
CA VAL A 257 1.82 20.89 2.09
C VAL A 257 3.13 21.14 1.35
N ARG A 258 3.70 22.36 1.44
CA ARG A 258 4.98 22.69 0.76
C ARG A 258 6.14 21.89 1.35
N SER A 259 6.16 21.72 2.66
CA SER A 259 7.14 20.95 3.41
C SER A 259 7.16 19.49 2.96
N LEU A 260 5.98 18.86 2.91
CA LEU A 260 5.85 17.50 2.39
C LEU A 260 6.33 17.43 0.93
N LEU A 261 5.84 18.29 0.05
CA LEU A 261 6.15 18.21 -1.37
C LEU A 261 7.62 18.51 -1.70
N ARG A 262 8.31 19.30 -0.87
CA ARG A 262 9.71 19.69 -1.09
C ARG A 262 10.71 18.67 -0.55
N SER A 263 10.43 18.04 0.59
CA SER A 263 11.38 17.11 1.23
C SER A 263 11.34 15.70 0.63
N ARG A 264 12.51 15.14 0.27
CA ARG A 264 12.61 13.75 -0.21
C ARG A 264 12.26 12.72 0.87
N GLN A 265 12.82 12.87 2.08
CA GLN A 265 12.63 11.91 3.18
C GLN A 265 11.14 11.78 3.56
N HIS A 266 10.49 12.90 3.87
CA HIS A 266 9.06 12.95 4.21
C HIS A 266 8.16 12.35 3.11
N ARG A 267 8.44 12.59 1.82
CA ARG A 267 7.69 11.96 0.72
C ARG A 267 7.86 10.45 0.70
N MET A 268 9.08 9.94 0.85
CA MET A 268 9.35 8.51 0.85
C MET A 268 8.63 7.80 2.01
N ILE A 269 8.67 8.39 3.21
CA ILE A 269 8.00 7.82 4.39
C ILE A 269 6.49 7.84 4.22
N PHE A 270 5.89 8.98 3.84
CA PHE A 270 4.44 9.06 3.62
C PHE A 270 3.96 8.01 2.61
N ALA A 271 4.74 7.85 1.55
CA ALA A 271 4.37 7.00 0.45
C ALA A 271 4.62 5.51 0.72
N PHE A 272 5.55 5.16 1.60
CA PHE A 272 5.67 3.81 2.15
C PHE A 272 4.39 3.39 2.88
N TYR A 273 3.82 4.25 3.74
CA TYR A 273 2.55 3.97 4.41
C TYR A 273 1.38 3.86 3.43
N LEU A 274 1.32 4.72 2.42
CA LEU A 274 0.29 4.65 1.38
C LEU A 274 0.40 3.35 0.56
N GLY A 275 1.63 2.96 0.20
CA GLY A 275 1.90 1.72 -0.52
C GLY A 275 1.57 0.46 0.29
N ALA A 276 1.89 0.46 1.59
CA ALA A 276 1.47 -0.61 2.49
C ALA A 276 -0.07 -0.70 2.56
N GLY A 277 -0.77 0.41 2.71
CA GLY A 277 -2.23 0.44 2.71
C GLY A 277 -2.83 -0.09 1.40
N LEU A 278 -2.29 0.32 0.25
CA LEU A 278 -2.73 -0.16 -1.07
C LEU A 278 -2.49 -1.66 -1.24
N ALA A 279 -1.33 -2.14 -0.81
CA ALA A 279 -0.97 -3.54 -0.85
C ALA A 279 -1.92 -4.42 -0.03
N PHE A 280 -2.24 -4.01 1.20
CA PHE A 280 -3.21 -4.73 2.03
C PHE A 280 -4.64 -4.59 1.50
N ALA A 281 -5.03 -3.42 0.96
CA ALA A 281 -6.31 -3.25 0.28
C ALA A 281 -6.49 -4.27 -0.86
N ILE A 282 -5.42 -4.48 -1.64
CA ILE A 282 -5.38 -5.46 -2.71
C ILE A 282 -5.41 -6.90 -2.19
N LEU A 283 -4.74 -7.18 -1.08
CA LEU A 283 -4.85 -8.47 -0.38
C LEU A 283 -6.30 -8.79 -0.04
N PHE A 284 -7.04 -7.83 0.54
CA PHE A 284 -8.43 -8.06 0.90
C PHE A 284 -9.30 -8.39 -0.31
N VAL A 285 -9.11 -7.67 -1.43
CA VAL A 285 -9.85 -7.95 -2.67
C VAL A 285 -9.50 -9.31 -3.29
N ASN A 286 -8.27 -9.80 -3.10
CA ASN A 286 -7.83 -11.09 -3.65
C ASN A 286 -7.92 -12.26 -2.67
N ALA A 287 -8.25 -12.01 -1.40
CA ALA A 287 -8.37 -13.06 -0.41
C ALA A 287 -9.42 -14.08 -0.88
N PRO A 288 -9.10 -15.39 -0.87
CA PRO A 288 -10.08 -16.41 -1.21
C PRO A 288 -11.21 -16.33 -0.19
N SER A 289 -12.32 -15.74 -0.60
CA SER A 289 -13.57 -15.80 0.13
C SER A 289 -13.90 -17.28 0.30
N GLY A 290 -13.97 -17.73 1.56
CA GLY A 290 -14.08 -19.14 1.94
C GLY A 290 -15.10 -19.92 1.11
N GLU A 291 -14.80 -21.20 0.92
CA GLU A 291 -15.42 -22.18 0.01
C GLU A 291 -16.94 -22.42 0.16
N GLU A 292 -17.69 -21.57 0.88
CA GLU A 292 -19.12 -21.75 1.14
C GLU A 292 -20.04 -20.75 0.43
N LEU A 293 -19.51 -19.71 -0.23
CA LEU A 293 -20.35 -18.73 -0.94
C LEU A 293 -20.41 -19.04 -2.44
N PRO A 294 -21.61 -19.22 -3.03
CA PRO A 294 -21.76 -19.53 -4.44
C PRO A 294 -21.06 -18.47 -5.29
N ALA A 295 -20.40 -18.93 -6.36
CA ALA A 295 -19.56 -18.17 -7.30
C ALA A 295 -20.25 -17.01 -8.05
N ALA A 296 -21.43 -16.57 -7.58
CA ALA A 296 -22.27 -15.49 -8.08
C ALA A 296 -22.35 -14.28 -7.12
N TYR A 297 -21.44 -14.15 -6.15
CA TYR A 297 -21.29 -12.87 -5.44
C TYR A 297 -20.58 -11.88 -6.36
N ASP A 298 -21.34 -10.99 -7.01
CA ASP A 298 -20.80 -9.89 -7.82
C ASP A 298 -20.02 -8.92 -6.92
N LEU A 299 -18.74 -9.25 -6.69
CA LEU A 299 -17.77 -8.54 -5.85
C LEU A 299 -17.70 -7.03 -6.13
N TRP A 300 -18.05 -6.66 -7.36
CA TRP A 300 -17.96 -5.31 -7.92
C TRP A 300 -19.29 -4.54 -7.93
N HIS A 301 -20.44 -5.22 -7.95
CA HIS A 301 -21.76 -4.57 -8.06
C HIS A 301 -22.55 -4.60 -6.75
N GLN A 302 -22.16 -5.43 -5.78
CA GLN A 302 -22.73 -5.45 -4.44
C GLN A 302 -21.72 -5.00 -3.38
N PRO A 303 -22.19 -4.42 -2.26
CA PRO A 303 -21.33 -4.03 -1.16
C PRO A 303 -20.64 -5.24 -0.55
N SER A 304 -19.38 -5.47 -0.93
CA SER A 304 -18.58 -6.61 -0.50
C SER A 304 -17.68 -6.23 0.68
N VAL A 305 -17.65 -7.09 1.71
CA VAL A 305 -16.74 -6.97 2.88
C VAL A 305 -15.29 -6.65 2.48
N PRO A 306 -14.66 -7.33 1.49
CA PRO A 306 -13.28 -7.02 1.12
C PRO A 306 -13.09 -5.60 0.58
N LEU A 307 -14.07 -5.07 -0.16
CA LEU A 307 -13.99 -3.70 -0.69
C LEU A 307 -14.13 -2.67 0.44
N LEU A 308 -15.09 -2.87 1.35
CA LEU A 308 -15.29 -2.02 2.54
C LEU A 308 -14.04 -2.03 3.43
N ALA A 309 -13.48 -3.22 3.71
CA ALA A 309 -12.25 -3.36 4.48
C ALA A 309 -11.07 -2.62 3.82
N SER A 310 -10.98 -2.69 2.49
CA SER A 310 -9.91 -2.05 1.72
C SER A 310 -9.93 -0.51 1.82
N THR A 311 -11.10 0.12 1.74
CA THR A 311 -11.25 1.58 1.81
C THR A 311 -11.03 2.10 3.24
N ILE A 312 -11.52 1.37 4.25
CA ILE A 312 -11.28 1.64 5.67
C ILE A 312 -9.78 1.61 5.96
N LEU A 313 -9.08 0.58 5.50
CA LEU A 313 -7.65 0.42 5.71
C LEU A 313 -6.83 1.53 5.02
N LEU A 314 -7.17 1.86 3.77
CA LEU A 314 -6.52 2.94 3.04
C LEU A 314 -6.65 4.28 3.76
N MET A 315 -7.83 4.60 4.30
CA MET A 315 -8.04 5.79 5.11
C MET A 315 -7.15 5.77 6.37
N GLY A 316 -7.11 4.63 7.08
CA GLY A 316 -6.24 4.44 8.25
C GLY A 316 -4.76 4.66 7.94
N CYS A 317 -4.24 4.01 6.89
CA CYS A 317 -2.86 4.16 6.46
C CYS A 317 -2.52 5.59 6.03
N CYS A 318 -3.44 6.30 5.38
CA CYS A 318 -3.26 7.71 5.01
C CYS A 318 -3.13 8.61 6.25
N VAL A 319 -4.01 8.44 7.24
CA VAL A 319 -4.00 9.26 8.46
C VAL A 319 -2.78 8.96 9.32
N VAL A 320 -2.46 7.68 9.53
CA VAL A 320 -1.27 7.25 10.28
C VAL A 320 0.00 7.71 9.59
N GLY A 321 0.11 7.53 8.26
CA GLY A 321 1.25 8.00 7.48
C GLY A 321 1.47 9.50 7.60
N ALA A 322 0.39 10.30 7.52
CA ALA A 322 0.49 11.74 7.70
C ALA A 322 0.88 12.14 9.14
N ARG A 323 0.36 11.45 10.17
CA ARG A 323 0.74 11.67 11.58
C ARG A 323 2.23 11.42 11.78
N VAL A 324 2.75 10.30 11.30
CA VAL A 324 4.17 9.93 11.42
C VAL A 324 5.04 10.99 10.74
N VAL A 325 4.65 11.40 9.53
CA VAL A 325 5.39 12.40 8.75
C VAL A 325 5.37 13.78 9.40
N PHE A 326 4.27 14.17 10.05
CA PHE A 326 4.19 15.42 10.82
C PHE A 326 5.04 15.43 12.08
N SER A 327 5.35 14.24 12.63
CA SER A 327 6.20 14.12 13.83
C SER A 327 7.69 14.23 13.53
N LEU A 328 8.09 14.10 12.26
CA LEU A 328 9.50 14.15 11.84
C LEU A 328 9.91 15.57 11.49
N PRO A 329 11.07 16.06 11.98
CA PRO A 329 11.54 17.41 11.67
C PRO A 329 12.06 17.52 10.23
N LEU A 330 11.74 18.63 9.55
CA LEU A 330 12.35 18.97 8.26
C LEU A 330 13.81 19.36 8.40
N ASP A 331 14.10 20.23 9.36
CA ASP A 331 15.44 20.64 9.77
C ASP A 331 15.37 21.06 11.23
N LEU A 332 16.13 20.37 12.08
CA LEU A 332 16.18 20.67 13.51
C LEU A 332 16.78 22.05 13.77
N ARG A 333 17.72 22.51 12.93
CA ARG A 333 18.35 23.82 13.10
C ARG A 333 17.38 24.95 12.87
N ALA A 334 16.42 24.80 11.95
CA ALA A 334 15.42 25.83 11.65
C ALA A 334 14.32 25.98 12.72
N ASN A 335 14.32 25.12 13.76
CA ASN A 335 13.32 25.15 14.83
C ASN A 335 13.34 26.48 15.61
N TRP A 336 14.48 27.19 15.67
CA TRP A 336 14.59 28.48 16.35
C TRP A 336 13.58 29.51 15.83
N ILE A 337 13.22 29.47 14.54
CA ILE A 337 12.24 30.40 13.93
C ILE A 337 10.88 30.23 14.60
N PHE A 338 10.46 28.99 14.85
CA PHE A 338 9.17 28.71 15.48
C PHE A 338 9.17 28.99 16.99
N ARG A 339 10.34 28.90 17.64
CA ARG A 339 10.52 29.27 19.05
C ARG A 339 10.46 30.78 19.28
N GLY A 340 10.97 31.57 18.33
CA GLY A 340 11.02 33.04 18.43
C GLY A 340 9.71 33.74 18.06
N MET A 341 8.74 33.03 17.47
CA MET A 341 7.48 33.64 17.08
C MET A 341 6.50 33.70 18.26
N PRO A 342 5.69 34.77 18.39
CA PRO A 342 4.77 34.99 19.53
C PRO A 342 3.50 34.12 19.45
N PHE A 343 3.63 32.83 19.13
CA PHE A 343 2.50 31.91 19.03
C PHE A 343 2.28 31.16 20.34
N GLY A 344 1.09 31.27 20.92
CA GLY A 344 0.67 30.45 22.06
C GLY A 344 0.06 29.12 21.61
N ALA A 345 0.24 28.07 22.42
CA ALA A 345 -0.59 26.88 22.32
C ALA A 345 -2.06 27.24 22.58
N GLY A 346 -2.97 26.68 21.79
CA GLY A 346 -4.40 26.97 21.93
C GLY A 346 -5.23 26.40 20.80
N ARG A 347 -6.50 26.81 20.76
CA ARG A 347 -7.49 26.30 19.79
C ARG A 347 -7.13 26.62 18.34
N ALA A 348 -6.48 27.74 18.07
CA ALA A 348 -6.05 28.13 16.73
C ALA A 348 -4.97 27.17 16.17
N CYS A 349 -3.98 26.80 16.99
CA CYS A 349 -2.95 25.83 16.61
C CYS A 349 -3.53 24.43 16.40
N LEU A 350 -4.46 24.00 17.28
CA LEU A 350 -5.18 22.74 17.11
C LEU A 350 -5.97 22.71 15.78
N ARG A 351 -6.75 23.76 15.48
CA ARG A 351 -7.52 23.87 14.23
C ARG A 351 -6.63 23.90 13.00
N ALA A 352 -5.50 24.60 13.07
CA ALA A 352 -4.52 24.64 12.00
C ALA A 352 -3.94 23.25 11.70
N ARG A 353 -3.53 22.52 12.75
CA ARG A 353 -3.00 21.15 12.65
C ARG A 353 -4.05 20.18 12.11
N ARG A 354 -5.30 20.29 12.58
CA ARG A 354 -6.46 19.53 12.10
C ARG A 354 -6.69 19.74 10.61
N ARG A 355 -6.74 21.00 10.16
CA ARG A 355 -6.91 21.31 8.73
C ARG A 355 -5.75 20.81 7.88
N ALA A 356 -4.51 20.88 8.38
CA ALA A 356 -3.35 20.35 7.67
C ALA A 356 -3.44 18.84 7.49
N LEU A 357 -3.85 18.10 8.54
CA LEU A 357 -4.05 16.66 8.47
C LEU A 357 -5.18 16.28 7.51
N TRP A 358 -6.33 16.96 7.60
CA TRP A 358 -7.47 16.74 6.71
C TRP A 358 -7.13 17.02 5.25
N ALA A 359 -6.46 18.14 4.97
CA ALA A 359 -6.09 18.52 3.61
C ALA A 359 -5.10 17.54 2.97
N LEU A 360 -4.22 16.93 3.77
CA LEU A 360 -3.14 16.08 3.27
C LEU A 360 -3.52 14.58 3.22
N SER A 361 -4.40 14.11 4.10
CA SER A 361 -4.72 12.68 4.24
C SER A 361 -6.20 12.36 4.03
N VAL A 362 -7.08 12.87 4.89
CA VAL A 362 -8.50 12.49 4.91
C VAL A 362 -9.23 12.90 3.63
N ALA A 363 -9.09 14.16 3.20
CA ALA A 363 -9.76 14.67 2.01
C ALA A 363 -9.36 13.94 0.71
N PRO A 364 -8.06 13.76 0.39
CA PRO A 364 -7.67 13.03 -0.82
C PRO A 364 -8.08 11.56 -0.77
N ALA A 365 -7.94 10.88 0.39
CA ALA A 365 -8.39 9.49 0.53
C ALA A 365 -9.90 9.37 0.32
N TRP A 366 -10.69 10.25 0.93
CA TRP A 366 -12.15 10.26 0.79
C TRP A 366 -12.59 10.56 -0.65
N LEU A 367 -11.99 11.54 -1.33
CA LEU A 367 -12.32 11.89 -2.71
C LEU A 367 -12.00 10.75 -3.69
N LEU A 368 -10.87 10.07 -3.51
CA LEU A 368 -10.49 8.92 -4.33
C LEU A 368 -11.45 7.75 -4.09
N SER A 369 -11.78 7.44 -2.84
CA SER A 369 -12.77 6.42 -2.50
C SER A 369 -14.15 6.79 -3.05
N ALA A 370 -14.55 8.06 -3.00
CA ALA A 370 -15.83 8.51 -3.54
C ALA A 370 -15.92 8.31 -5.06
N ALA A 371 -14.90 8.75 -5.80
CA ALA A 371 -14.85 8.56 -7.24
C ALA A 371 -14.91 7.07 -7.64
N PHE A 372 -14.22 6.21 -6.88
CA PHE A 372 -14.18 4.78 -7.12
C PHE A 372 -15.51 4.08 -6.77
N LEU A 373 -16.09 4.39 -5.62
CA LEU A 373 -17.32 3.73 -5.15
C LEU A 373 -18.57 4.17 -5.91
N PHE A 374 -18.68 5.45 -6.28
CA PHE A 374 -19.80 5.90 -7.12
C PHE A 374 -19.73 5.36 -8.56
N ALA A 375 -18.54 4.97 -9.03
CA ALA A 375 -18.38 4.33 -10.32
C ALA A 375 -18.80 2.84 -10.31
N LEU A 376 -18.76 2.20 -9.14
CA LEU A 376 -19.02 0.76 -8.98
C LEU A 376 -20.42 0.46 -8.44
N TRP A 377 -20.90 1.24 -7.46
CA TRP A 377 -22.09 0.94 -6.68
C TRP A 377 -23.21 1.96 -6.93
N PRO A 378 -24.48 1.56 -6.66
CA PRO A 378 -25.58 2.51 -6.66
C PRO A 378 -25.35 3.61 -5.60
N TRP A 379 -25.86 4.81 -5.87
CA TRP A 379 -25.55 6.01 -5.09
C TRP A 379 -25.89 5.93 -3.59
N ARG A 380 -26.91 5.13 -3.20
CA ARG A 380 -27.35 5.02 -1.80
C ARG A 380 -26.31 4.31 -0.90
N PRO A 381 -25.94 3.03 -1.13
CA PRO A 381 -24.93 2.37 -0.30
C PRO A 381 -23.57 3.06 -0.39
N ALA A 382 -23.21 3.60 -1.57
CA ALA A 382 -21.99 4.38 -1.73
C ALA A 382 -21.99 5.63 -0.82
N ALA A 383 -23.09 6.39 -0.76
CA ALA A 383 -23.20 7.57 0.09
C ALA A 383 -23.12 7.23 1.59
N VAL A 384 -23.78 6.14 2.02
CA VAL A 384 -23.73 5.70 3.42
C VAL A 384 -22.31 5.30 3.82
N HIS A 385 -21.64 4.46 3.02
CA HIS A 385 -20.26 4.09 3.31
C HIS A 385 -19.31 5.28 3.26
N LEU A 386 -19.51 6.23 2.34
CA LEU A 386 -18.71 7.46 2.33
C LEU A 386 -18.93 8.33 3.57
N ALA A 387 -20.13 8.35 4.13
CA ALA A 387 -20.39 9.02 5.41
C ALA A 387 -19.67 8.31 6.56
N VAL A 388 -19.74 6.98 6.62
CA VAL A 388 -18.99 6.15 7.58
C VAL A 388 -17.48 6.41 7.46
N LEU A 389 -16.94 6.37 6.24
CA LEU A 389 -15.53 6.58 5.95
C LEU A 389 -15.07 8.01 6.31
N ALA A 390 -15.90 9.02 6.08
CA ALA A 390 -15.62 10.39 6.49
C ALA A 390 -15.56 10.53 8.01
N LEU A 391 -16.55 9.98 8.72
CA LEU A 391 -16.60 10.00 10.19
C LEU A 391 -15.44 9.24 10.80
N LEU A 392 -15.09 8.08 10.24
CA LEU A 392 -13.91 7.32 10.63
C LEU A 392 -12.61 8.11 10.39
N GLY A 393 -12.47 8.76 9.23
CA GLY A 393 -11.33 9.62 8.95
C GLY A 393 -11.20 10.77 9.95
N ILE A 394 -12.32 11.37 10.35
CA ILE A 394 -12.37 12.42 11.38
C ILE A 394 -11.97 11.86 12.75
N THR A 395 -12.53 10.72 13.19
CA THR A 395 -12.18 10.13 14.49
C THR A 395 -10.70 9.78 14.54
N LEU A 396 -10.15 9.12 13.52
CA LEU A 396 -8.74 8.79 13.43
C LEU A 396 -7.84 10.03 13.44
N ALA A 397 -8.24 11.09 12.73
CA ALA A 397 -7.52 12.36 12.72
C ALA A 397 -7.51 13.03 14.11
N GLU A 398 -8.63 12.99 14.84
CA GLU A 398 -8.70 13.52 16.20
C GLU A 398 -7.92 12.65 17.20
N PHE A 399 -7.99 11.33 17.12
CA PHE A 399 -7.20 10.44 17.98
C PHE A 399 -5.69 10.54 17.72
N SER A 400 -5.29 10.98 16.52
CA SER A 400 -3.89 11.24 16.19
C SER A 400 -3.31 12.45 16.94
N PHE A 401 -4.18 13.30 17.49
CA PHE A 401 -3.82 14.46 18.27
C PHE A 401 -3.83 14.14 19.76
N ASP A 402 -2.64 14.03 20.33
CA ASP A 402 -2.48 14.01 21.78
C ASP A 402 -2.71 15.42 22.35
N GLY A 403 -2.93 15.52 23.67
CA GLY A 403 -3.15 16.81 24.36
C GLY A 403 -1.99 17.80 24.22
N VAL A 404 -0.80 17.32 23.81
CA VAL A 404 0.38 18.13 23.54
C VAL A 404 0.28 18.76 22.14
N GLN A 405 0.44 20.08 22.07
CA GLN A 405 0.41 20.80 20.81
C GLN A 405 1.81 20.85 20.19
N ARG A 406 1.92 20.30 18.99
CA ARG A 406 3.14 20.24 18.18
C ARG A 406 2.85 20.86 16.83
N ILE A 407 3.75 21.71 16.35
CA ILE A 407 3.69 22.22 14.97
C ILE A 407 4.20 21.09 14.06
N PRO A 408 3.49 20.75 12.97
CA PRO A 408 3.96 19.74 12.03
C PRO A 408 5.37 20.07 11.52
N PHE A 409 6.25 19.08 11.46
CA PHE A 409 7.59 19.17 10.88
C PHE A 409 8.67 19.95 11.67
N THR A 410 8.43 20.34 12.92
CA THR A 410 9.38 21.17 13.69
C THR A 410 9.97 20.49 14.92
N CYS A 411 9.30 19.47 15.45
CA CYS A 411 9.69 18.84 16.72
C CYS A 411 10.83 17.83 16.54
N SER A 412 11.71 17.72 17.55
CA SER A 412 12.70 16.65 17.58
C SER A 412 12.04 15.28 17.71
N TYR A 413 12.56 14.29 16.98
CA TYR A 413 12.12 12.90 17.06
C TYR A 413 13.23 12.05 17.70
N LEU A 414 12.93 11.34 18.79
CA LEU A 414 13.83 10.42 19.48
C LEU A 414 13.48 8.97 19.11
N PRO A 415 14.26 8.33 18.22
CA PRO A 415 14.07 6.92 17.91
C PRO A 415 14.47 6.06 19.12
N GLY A 416 13.64 5.08 19.50
CA GLY A 416 14.03 4.03 20.44
C GLY A 416 13.24 3.89 21.74
N LYS A 417 12.14 4.62 21.94
CA LYS A 417 11.36 4.54 23.19
C LYS A 417 10.38 3.35 23.29
N SER A 418 10.22 2.55 22.24
CA SER A 418 9.27 1.43 22.23
C SER A 418 9.87 0.19 21.57
N ASN A 419 9.42 -1.00 22.00
CA ASN A 419 9.68 -2.28 21.34
C ASN A 419 8.98 -2.29 19.97
N LEU A 420 9.60 -1.63 18.99
CA LEU A 420 9.01 -1.33 17.68
C LEU A 420 8.52 -2.59 16.97
N HIS A 421 9.28 -3.69 17.04
CA HIS A 421 8.91 -4.93 16.36
C HIS A 421 7.65 -5.58 16.97
N LEU A 422 7.59 -5.72 18.30
CA LEU A 422 6.43 -6.32 18.98
C LEU A 422 5.18 -5.44 18.83
N THR A 423 5.34 -4.12 19.02
CA THR A 423 4.24 -3.16 18.87
C THR A 423 3.73 -3.13 17.44
N PHE A 424 4.62 -3.23 16.44
CA PHE A 424 4.25 -3.30 15.04
C PHE A 424 3.39 -4.52 14.73
N TRP A 425 3.84 -5.73 15.08
CA TRP A 425 3.06 -6.96 14.79
C TRP A 425 1.74 -7.02 15.56
N LEU A 426 1.73 -6.61 16.84
CA LEU A 426 0.50 -6.55 17.62
C LEU A 426 -0.49 -5.54 17.04
N SER A 427 -0.03 -4.33 16.70
CA SER A 427 -0.89 -3.31 16.09
C SER A 427 -1.40 -3.75 14.72
N MET A 428 -0.57 -4.43 13.92
CA MET A 428 -0.97 -4.98 12.63
C MET A 428 -2.09 -6.00 12.79
N ALA A 429 -1.96 -6.95 13.72
CA ALA A 429 -2.99 -7.95 13.98
C ALA A 429 -4.31 -7.30 14.44
N VAL A 430 -4.24 -6.37 15.39
CA VAL A 430 -5.42 -5.64 15.89
C VAL A 430 -6.10 -4.83 14.78
N VAL A 431 -5.32 -4.16 13.93
CA VAL A 431 -5.87 -3.37 12.81
C VAL A 431 -6.51 -4.29 11.78
N LEU A 432 -5.86 -5.39 11.38
CA LEU A 432 -6.41 -6.30 10.38
C LEU A 432 -7.72 -6.93 10.86
N THR A 433 -7.76 -7.46 12.09
CA THR A 433 -8.98 -8.05 12.66
C THR A 433 -10.06 -6.99 12.89
N GLY A 434 -9.69 -5.81 13.40
CA GLY A 434 -10.65 -4.74 13.65
C GLY A 434 -11.28 -4.21 12.36
N VAL A 435 -10.52 -4.12 11.27
CA VAL A 435 -11.01 -3.67 9.96
C VAL A 435 -11.96 -4.70 9.35
N THR A 436 -11.69 -6.00 9.47
CA THR A 436 -12.59 -7.04 8.96
C THR A 436 -13.91 -7.06 9.72
N GLU A 437 -13.87 -7.00 11.06
CA GLU A 437 -15.07 -6.95 11.89
C GLU A 437 -15.91 -5.70 11.62
N ALA A 438 -15.25 -4.53 11.47
CA ALA A 438 -15.92 -3.28 11.12
C ALA A 438 -16.61 -3.37 9.74
N ALA A 439 -15.94 -3.97 8.75
CA ALA A 439 -16.49 -4.14 7.42
C ALA A 439 -17.69 -5.11 7.38
N VAL A 440 -17.65 -6.19 8.17
CA VAL A 440 -18.78 -7.13 8.32
C VAL A 440 -19.97 -6.44 8.96
N ASN A 441 -19.76 -5.75 10.09
CA ASN A 441 -20.81 -5.00 10.78
C ASN A 441 -21.41 -3.90 9.90
N GLU A 442 -20.59 -3.19 9.11
CA GLU A 442 -21.08 -2.20 8.17
C GLU A 442 -21.90 -2.83 7.03
N GLN A 443 -21.46 -3.97 6.49
CA GLN A 443 -22.21 -4.68 5.45
C GLN A 443 -23.58 -5.14 5.95
N ASP A 444 -23.65 -5.67 7.17
CA ASP A 444 -24.91 -6.07 7.79
C ASP A 444 -25.81 -4.87 8.08
N ALA A 445 -25.22 -3.75 8.51
CA ALA A 445 -25.96 -2.50 8.71
C ALA A 445 -26.51 -1.93 7.40
N LEU A 446 -25.83 -2.09 6.26
CA LEU A 446 -26.28 -1.62 4.95
C LEU A 446 -27.56 -2.36 4.46
N LYS A 447 -27.87 -3.54 5.01
CA LYS A 447 -29.09 -4.30 4.67
C LYS A 447 -30.36 -3.65 5.24
N SER A 448 -30.25 -2.82 6.28
CA SER A 448 -31.41 -2.14 6.87
C SER A 448 -31.17 -0.64 7.09
N PRO A 449 -32.13 0.23 6.73
CA PRO A 449 -31.93 1.68 6.84
C PRO A 449 -31.74 2.13 8.29
N LEU A 450 -32.42 1.48 9.24
CA LEU A 450 -32.30 1.79 10.67
C LEU A 450 -30.92 1.43 11.24
N ALA A 451 -30.37 0.25 10.92
CA ALA A 451 -29.04 -0.13 11.40
C ALA A 451 -27.95 0.76 10.79
N SER A 452 -28.07 1.10 9.49
CA SER A 452 -27.14 2.03 8.84
C SER A 452 -27.14 3.42 9.51
N ALA A 453 -28.32 3.94 9.87
CA ALA A 453 -28.44 5.19 10.61
C ALA A 453 -27.82 5.08 12.01
N GLY A 454 -27.98 3.93 12.68
CA GLY A 454 -27.35 3.65 13.98
C GLY A 454 -25.83 3.67 13.94
N VAL A 455 -25.20 3.05 12.93
CA VAL A 455 -23.73 3.06 12.75
C VAL A 455 -23.21 4.48 12.48
N VAL A 456 -23.88 5.22 11.59
CA VAL A 456 -23.52 6.62 11.29
C VAL A 456 -23.69 7.50 12.53
N ALA A 457 -24.76 7.33 13.30
CA ALA A 457 -24.98 8.07 14.54
C ALA A 457 -23.93 7.74 15.60
N GLY A 458 -23.60 6.46 15.79
CA GLY A 458 -22.56 6.02 16.72
C GLY A 458 -21.18 6.59 16.38
N LEU A 459 -20.78 6.52 15.11
CA LEU A 459 -19.53 7.13 14.63
C LEU A 459 -19.58 8.66 14.71
N GLY A 460 -20.74 9.27 14.49
CA GLY A 460 -20.97 10.70 14.66
C GLY A 460 -20.77 11.15 16.10
N ILE A 461 -21.30 10.40 17.06
CA ILE A 461 -21.09 10.63 18.50
C ILE A 461 -19.62 10.48 18.85
N ALA A 462 -18.94 9.43 18.35
CA ALA A 462 -17.51 9.23 18.57
C ALA A 462 -16.67 10.38 17.99
N ALA A 463 -16.98 10.84 16.77
CA ALA A 463 -16.34 12.01 16.16
C ALA A 463 -16.57 13.28 16.98
N ALA A 464 -17.81 13.54 17.39
CA ALA A 464 -18.14 14.70 18.21
C ALA A 464 -17.41 14.65 19.56
N PHE A 465 -17.42 13.51 20.24
CA PHE A 465 -16.70 13.30 21.49
C PHE A 465 -15.21 13.55 21.33
N SER A 466 -14.57 13.02 20.28
CA SER A 466 -13.15 13.23 20.02
C SER A 466 -12.81 14.69 19.72
N VAL A 467 -13.65 15.39 18.95
CA VAL A 467 -13.49 16.82 18.69
C VAL A 467 -13.64 17.64 19.97
N LEU A 468 -14.63 17.32 20.81
CA LEU A 468 -14.87 18.00 22.08
C LEU A 468 -13.73 17.75 23.08
N ARG A 469 -13.28 16.51 23.23
CA ARG A 469 -12.12 16.12 24.03
C ARG A 469 -10.90 16.92 23.63
N ASN A 470 -10.60 17.00 22.34
CA ASN A 470 -9.43 17.73 21.85
C ASN A 470 -9.56 19.25 22.02
N ASN A 471 -10.76 19.80 21.84
CA ASN A 471 -11.03 21.21 22.10
C ASN A 471 -10.89 21.55 23.61
N TRP A 472 -11.24 20.60 24.48
CA TRP A 472 -11.08 20.73 25.93
C TRP A 472 -9.62 20.64 26.36
N LEU A 473 -8.86 19.69 25.80
CA LEU A 473 -7.41 19.58 26.01
C LEU A 473 -6.65 20.79 25.47
N ALA A 474 -7.16 21.43 24.40
CA ALA A 474 -6.62 22.68 23.85
C ALA A 474 -7.03 23.95 24.63
N GLY A 475 -7.60 23.80 25.83
CA GLY A 475 -7.91 24.92 26.72
C GLY A 475 -6.64 25.67 27.18
N PRO A 476 -6.72 26.99 27.39
CA PRO A 476 -5.55 27.83 27.68
C PRO A 476 -4.80 27.44 28.98
N SER A 477 -5.45 26.76 29.91
CA SER A 477 -4.84 26.26 31.15
C SER A 477 -4.07 24.95 31.00
N ARG A 478 -4.17 24.26 29.86
CA ARG A 478 -3.61 22.91 29.64
C ARG A 478 -2.85 22.75 28.33
N ALA A 479 -2.95 23.74 27.45
CA ALA A 479 -2.29 23.73 26.16
C ALA A 479 -0.81 24.06 26.35
N GLU A 480 0.04 23.04 26.24
CA GLU A 480 1.50 23.20 26.23
C GLU A 480 2.01 23.05 24.78
N LEU A 481 2.73 24.06 24.29
CA LEU A 481 3.41 24.00 23.00
C LEU A 481 4.76 23.31 23.22
N ARG A 482 4.99 22.15 22.59
CA ARG A 482 6.28 21.45 22.69
C ARG A 482 7.06 21.48 21.40
N PHE A 483 8.30 21.95 21.49
CA PHE A 483 9.27 21.99 20.39
C PHE A 483 10.30 20.86 20.43
N GLU A 484 10.48 20.22 21.59
CA GLU A 484 11.39 19.10 21.81
C GLU A 484 10.66 17.91 22.44
N GLU A 485 11.16 16.71 22.20
CA GLU A 485 10.63 15.45 22.74
C GLU A 485 11.33 15.05 24.04
N VAL A 486 12.50 15.63 24.33
CA VAL A 486 13.10 15.62 25.67
C VAL A 486 12.21 16.46 26.58
N ARG A 487 11.88 15.88 27.73
CA ARG A 487 11.05 16.51 28.75
C ARG A 487 11.94 17.55 29.47
N SER A 488 11.45 18.77 29.66
CA SER A 488 12.27 19.92 30.14
C SER A 488 12.86 19.71 31.54
N ASP A 489 12.36 18.73 32.29
CA ASP A 489 12.91 18.22 33.55
C ASP A 489 14.22 17.43 33.40
N GLN A 490 14.66 17.12 32.17
CA GLN A 490 15.94 16.44 31.88
C GLN A 490 16.95 17.29 31.12
N LEU A 491 16.62 18.53 30.77
CA LEU A 491 17.67 19.49 30.42
C LEU A 491 18.41 19.78 31.71
N LEU A 492 19.58 19.18 31.90
CA LEU A 492 20.58 19.72 32.84
C LEU A 492 20.73 21.18 32.44
N SER A 493 20.11 22.10 33.18
CA SER A 493 20.54 23.47 33.17
C SER A 493 22.01 23.40 33.55
N LEU A 494 22.88 23.74 32.60
CA LEU A 494 24.27 24.02 32.93
C LEU A 494 24.18 25.23 33.85
N ASP A 495 24.20 24.96 35.16
CA ASP A 495 24.14 25.94 36.22
C ASP A 495 25.47 26.68 36.18
N LEU A 496 25.60 27.59 35.20
CA LEU A 496 26.70 28.51 35.10
C LEU A 496 26.47 29.57 36.18
N SER A 497 26.68 29.19 37.43
CA SER A 497 26.99 30.14 38.48
C SER A 497 28.27 30.85 38.04
N TRP A 498 28.13 32.12 37.69
CA TRP A 498 29.24 32.98 37.33
C TRP A 498 30.09 33.21 38.59
N ASP A 499 31.08 32.36 38.81
CA ASP A 499 32.13 32.58 39.82
C ASP A 499 33.15 33.57 39.25
N GLY A 500 32.73 34.84 39.19
CA GLY A 500 33.58 35.97 38.84
C GLY A 500 34.30 36.44 40.08
N GLY A 501 35.60 36.13 40.18
CA GLY A 501 36.44 36.45 41.32
C GLY A 501 36.41 37.92 41.73
N SER A 502 36.03 38.17 42.99
CA SER A 502 36.22 39.44 43.67
C SER A 502 37.63 39.50 44.28
N ALA A 503 38.63 39.87 43.49
CA ALA A 503 39.86 40.47 44.02
C ALA A 503 39.59 41.97 44.21
N GLN A 504 39.02 42.35 45.37
CA GLN A 504 38.93 43.75 45.76
C GLN A 504 40.23 44.18 46.45
N HIS A 505 41.00 45.02 45.75
CA HIS A 505 42.00 45.88 46.34
C HIS A 505 41.37 46.85 47.33
N ALA A 506 41.92 46.92 48.54
CA ALA A 506 41.67 47.99 49.50
C ALA A 506 42.57 49.20 49.20
N PRO A 507 42.04 50.43 49.14
CA PRO A 507 42.78 51.64 49.43
C PRO A 507 42.50 52.09 50.87
N GLY A 508 43.53 52.59 51.52
CA GLY A 508 43.50 52.94 52.94
C GLY A 508 42.96 54.32 53.29
N GLU A 509 42.86 54.47 54.62
CA GLU A 509 43.22 55.62 55.45
C GLU A 509 42.23 56.79 55.69
N ARG A 510 42.13 57.10 57.01
CA ARG A 510 41.70 58.35 57.71
C ARG A 510 40.19 58.55 57.83
N THR A 511 39.59 58.76 59.01
CA THR A 511 40.04 59.23 60.34
C THR A 511 39.18 58.61 61.43
#